data_AF-A0A7Z0ISW7-F1
#
_entry.id   AF-A0A7Z0ISW7-F1
#
_cell.length_a   1.000
_cell.length_b   1.000
_cell.length_c   1.000
_cell.angle_alpha   90.00
_cell.angle_beta   90.00
_cell.angle_gamma   90.00
#
_symmetry.space_group_name_H-M   'P 1'
#
loop_
_entity.id
_entity.type
_entity.pdbx_description
1 polymer ?
#
loop_
_entity_poly.entity_id
_entity_poly.type
_entity_poly.pdbx_seq_one_letter_code
_entity_poly.pdbx_strand_id
1 'polypeptide(L)'
;MATNPEDIPSPALVSAWETLGTLRTELVPMWAAYWLAQGQDGEGIVALASLNSSDIREVHDLLPDALADAGVEPISKAGAAARLAFDHIARMHLDGKAGWRWVLTAVTGVFEQNDYGREFHDDPLGALYGLEDEVAGGWGRRLAEIEVEVHDACERQVRLTKSEVFDLWATDLRRP
;
A
#
# COMPACT_ATOMS: atom_id res chain seq x y z
N MET A 1 -14.70 -9.84 12.16
CA MET A 1 -13.85 -8.87 12.88
C MET A 1 -14.22 -7.53 12.30
N ALA A 2 -14.81 -6.61 13.08
CA ALA A 2 -15.17 -5.29 12.55
C ALA A 2 -13.88 -4.58 12.16
N THR A 3 -13.75 -4.19 10.90
CA THR A 3 -12.66 -3.34 10.41
C THR A 3 -12.74 -2.01 11.16
N ASN A 4 -11.66 -1.65 11.87
CA ASN A 4 -11.55 -0.35 12.50
C ASN A 4 -11.58 0.71 11.37
N PRO A 5 -12.30 1.84 11.50
CA PRO A 5 -12.31 2.89 10.47
C PRO A 5 -10.91 3.38 10.04
N GLU A 6 -9.91 3.21 10.90
CA GLU A 6 -8.50 3.53 10.62
C GLU A 6 -7.79 2.51 9.73
N ASP A 7 -8.43 1.38 9.40
CA ASP A 7 -7.88 0.33 8.53
C ASP A 7 -8.50 0.40 7.12
N ILE A 8 -9.28 1.45 6.82
CA ILE A 8 -9.83 1.68 5.49
C ILE A 8 -8.74 2.34 4.62
N PRO A 9 -8.32 1.69 3.51
CA PRO A 9 -7.32 2.26 2.63
C PRO A 9 -7.87 3.52 1.96
N SER A 10 -7.00 4.50 1.74
CA SER A 10 -7.33 5.62 0.85
C SER A 10 -7.52 5.11 -0.59
N PRO A 11 -8.32 5.81 -1.43
CA PRO A 11 -8.45 5.48 -2.85
C PRO A 11 -7.09 5.41 -3.58
N ALA A 12 -6.14 6.31 -3.24
CA ALA A 12 -4.80 6.28 -3.81
C ALA A 12 -4.03 4.99 -3.49
N LEU A 13 -4.19 4.48 -2.26
CA LEU A 13 -3.59 3.20 -1.85
C LEU A 13 -4.24 2.02 -2.57
N VAL A 14 -5.55 2.05 -2.78
CA VAL A 14 -6.24 1.04 -3.60
C VAL A 14 -5.74 1.08 -5.05
N SER A 15 -5.55 2.27 -5.63
CA SER A 15 -4.93 2.41 -6.95
C SER A 15 -3.52 1.81 -7.00
N ALA A 16 -2.70 2.03 -5.98
CA ALA A 16 -1.37 1.41 -5.91
C ALA A 16 -1.45 -0.12 -5.86
N TRP A 17 -2.33 -0.69 -5.03
CA TRP A 17 -2.48 -2.14 -4.96
C TRP A 17 -3.02 -2.75 -6.24
N GLU A 18 -3.91 -2.06 -6.96
CA GLU A 18 -4.37 -2.48 -8.28
C GLU A 18 -3.20 -2.49 -9.27
N THR A 19 -2.41 -1.41 -9.33
CA THR A 19 -1.22 -1.34 -10.20
C THR A 19 -0.21 -2.46 -9.90
N LEU A 20 -0.07 -2.84 -8.62
CA LEU A 20 0.84 -3.90 -8.19
C LEU A 20 0.25 -5.31 -8.30
N GLY A 21 -1.02 -5.47 -8.67
CA GLY A 21 -1.69 -6.78 -8.68
C GLY A 21 -1.83 -7.42 -7.29
N THR A 22 -1.80 -6.62 -6.22
CA THR A 22 -1.89 -7.08 -4.81
C THR A 22 -3.24 -6.74 -4.16
N LEU A 23 -4.16 -6.15 -4.93
CA LEU A 23 -5.46 -5.72 -4.44
C LEU A 23 -6.32 -6.91 -4.00
N ARG A 24 -6.93 -6.77 -2.83
CA ARG A 24 -8.00 -7.66 -2.36
C ARG A 24 -9.34 -7.18 -2.91
N THR A 25 -9.60 -7.51 -4.17
CA THR A 25 -10.78 -7.06 -4.94
C THR A 25 -12.10 -7.30 -4.19
N GLU A 26 -12.20 -8.36 -3.40
CA GLU A 26 -13.39 -8.69 -2.62
C GLU A 26 -13.73 -7.67 -1.52
N LEU A 27 -12.76 -6.87 -1.07
CA LEU A 27 -12.96 -5.87 -0.01
C LEU A 27 -13.31 -4.48 -0.58
N VAL A 28 -13.09 -4.26 -1.87
CA VAL A 28 -13.23 -2.95 -2.50
C VAL A 28 -14.65 -2.37 -2.38
N PRO A 29 -15.75 -3.13 -2.58
CA PRO A 29 -17.10 -2.59 -2.38
C PRO A 29 -17.33 -2.03 -0.97
N MET A 30 -16.82 -2.73 0.05
CA MET A 30 -16.92 -2.26 1.43
C MET A 30 -16.10 -0.97 1.63
N TRP A 31 -14.89 -0.90 1.08
CA TRP A 31 -14.07 0.32 1.18
C TRP A 31 -14.73 1.51 0.47
N ALA A 32 -15.34 1.30 -0.69
CA ALA A 32 -16.11 2.33 -1.39
C ALA A 32 -17.28 2.86 -0.54
N ALA A 33 -18.00 1.97 0.16
CA ALA A 33 -19.05 2.40 1.09
C ALA A 33 -18.52 3.28 2.24
N TYR A 34 -17.30 3.01 2.73
CA TYR A 34 -16.64 3.88 3.71
C TYR A 34 -16.20 5.21 3.12
N TRP A 35 -15.71 5.24 1.87
CA TRP A 35 -15.36 6.50 1.19
C TRP A 35 -16.59 7.41 1.03
N LEU A 36 -17.76 6.84 0.70
CA LEU A 36 -19.04 7.55 0.69
C LEU A 36 -19.38 8.14 2.05
N ALA A 37 -19.25 7.34 3.12
CA ALA A 37 -19.50 7.81 4.48
C ALA A 37 -18.52 8.91 4.93
N GLN A 38 -17.33 8.98 4.34
CA GLN A 38 -16.32 10.01 4.57
C GLN A 38 -16.53 11.27 3.70
N GLY A 39 -17.57 11.30 2.86
CA GLY A 39 -17.93 12.45 2.03
C GLY A 39 -17.27 12.50 0.66
N GLN A 40 -16.60 11.43 0.23
CA GLN A 40 -16.30 11.24 -1.19
C GLN A 40 -17.60 10.83 -1.89
N ASP A 41 -17.89 11.36 -3.07
CA ASP A 41 -19.15 11.09 -3.77
C ASP A 41 -18.92 11.10 -5.28
N GLY A 42 -19.70 10.31 -5.99
CA GLY A 42 -19.56 10.07 -7.41
C GLY A 42 -20.27 8.80 -7.86
N GLU A 43 -20.67 8.76 -9.14
CA GLU A 43 -21.46 7.65 -9.70
C GLU A 43 -20.70 6.32 -9.63
N GLY A 44 -19.40 6.33 -9.92
CA GLY A 44 -18.52 5.16 -9.84
C GLY A 44 -18.36 4.65 -8.41
N ILE A 45 -18.18 5.55 -7.42
CA ILE A 45 -18.08 5.16 -6.00
C ILE A 45 -19.42 4.56 -5.51
N VAL A 46 -20.55 5.16 -5.88
CA VAL A 46 -21.89 4.65 -5.53
C VAL A 46 -22.15 3.27 -6.16
N ALA A 47 -21.82 3.11 -7.44
CA ALA A 47 -21.95 1.83 -8.13
C ALA A 47 -21.10 0.75 -7.46
N LEU A 48 -19.83 1.05 -7.18
CA LEU A 48 -18.89 0.14 -6.54
C LEU A 48 -19.31 -0.25 -5.12
N ALA A 49 -19.79 0.72 -4.32
CA ALA A 49 -20.29 0.48 -2.96
C ALA A 49 -21.58 -0.35 -2.92
N SER A 50 -22.33 -0.37 -4.03
CA SER A 50 -23.57 -1.15 -4.15
C SER A 50 -23.32 -2.61 -4.54
N LEU A 51 -22.09 -2.96 -4.95
CA LEU A 51 -21.74 -4.32 -5.33
C LEU A 51 -21.68 -5.25 -4.11
N ASN A 52 -21.95 -6.53 -4.38
CA ASN A 52 -21.57 -7.61 -3.49
C ASN A 52 -20.08 -7.94 -3.69
N SER A 53 -19.43 -8.52 -2.69
CA SER A 53 -18.01 -8.89 -2.76
C SER A 53 -17.69 -10.09 -3.66
N SER A 54 -18.69 -10.70 -4.32
CA SER A 54 -18.50 -11.89 -5.18
C SER A 54 -18.30 -11.57 -6.66
N ASP A 55 -18.70 -10.39 -7.14
CA ASP A 55 -18.53 -9.98 -8.53
C ASP A 55 -17.19 -9.27 -8.80
N ILE A 56 -16.10 -10.02 -8.64
CA ILE A 56 -14.70 -9.55 -8.81
C ILE A 56 -14.50 -8.84 -10.16
N ARG A 57 -15.10 -9.36 -11.23
CA ARG A 57 -14.99 -8.76 -12.57
C ARG A 57 -15.60 -7.36 -12.61
N GLU A 58 -16.79 -7.21 -12.04
CA GLU A 58 -17.51 -5.93 -12.02
C GLU A 58 -16.79 -4.90 -11.15
N VAL A 59 -16.15 -5.35 -10.06
CA VAL A 59 -15.25 -4.50 -9.27
C VAL A 59 -14.10 -3.95 -10.12
N HIS A 60 -13.41 -4.77 -10.91
CA HIS A 60 -12.32 -4.29 -11.78
C HIS A 60 -12.82 -3.34 -12.87
N ASP A 61 -14.01 -3.60 -13.43
CA ASP A 61 -14.60 -2.76 -14.47
C ASP A 61 -15.00 -1.36 -13.91
N LEU A 62 -15.47 -1.28 -12.66
CA LEU A 62 -15.91 -0.03 -12.02
C LEU A 62 -14.82 0.72 -11.25
N LEU A 63 -13.74 0.04 -10.85
CA LEU A 63 -12.70 0.64 -10.01
C LEU A 63 -12.06 1.90 -10.63
N PRO A 64 -11.73 1.96 -11.94
CA PRO A 64 -11.16 3.18 -12.54
C PRO A 64 -12.07 4.41 -12.39
N ASP A 65 -13.38 4.25 -12.61
CA ASP A 65 -14.35 5.35 -12.51
C ASP A 65 -14.50 5.80 -11.04
N ALA A 66 -14.56 4.86 -10.10
CA ALA A 66 -14.61 5.18 -8.67
C ALA A 66 -13.34 5.91 -8.18
N LEU A 67 -12.16 5.55 -8.69
CA LEU A 67 -10.91 6.24 -8.38
C LEU A 67 -10.91 7.66 -8.97
N ALA A 68 -11.43 7.83 -10.19
CA ALA A 68 -11.56 9.15 -10.82
C ALA A 68 -12.50 10.08 -10.04
N ASP A 69 -13.65 9.56 -9.58
CA ASP A 69 -14.58 10.27 -8.71
C ASP A 69 -13.93 10.70 -7.38
N ALA A 70 -13.03 9.88 -6.85
CA ALA A 70 -12.23 10.21 -5.66
C ALA A 70 -11.07 11.19 -5.95
N GLY A 71 -10.92 11.67 -7.19
CA GLY A 71 -9.86 12.56 -7.62
C GLY A 71 -8.48 11.90 -7.69
N VAL A 72 -8.43 10.58 -7.80
CA VAL A 72 -7.18 9.81 -7.91
C VAL A 72 -6.82 9.60 -9.37
N GLU A 73 -5.66 10.13 -9.75
CA GLU A 73 -5.04 9.83 -11.03
C GLU A 73 -4.41 8.43 -11.01
N PRO A 74 -4.55 7.63 -12.09
CA PRO A 74 -3.96 6.30 -12.16
C PRO A 74 -2.45 6.30 -11.96
N ILE A 75 -1.97 5.49 -11.01
CA ILE A 75 -0.53 5.30 -10.79
C ILE A 75 0.02 4.38 -11.89
N SER A 76 0.65 4.97 -12.89
CA SER A 76 1.17 4.26 -14.07
C SER A 76 2.56 3.62 -13.88
N LYS A 77 3.26 3.93 -12.79
CA LYS A 77 4.62 3.43 -12.53
C LYS A 77 4.62 2.49 -11.33
N ALA A 78 5.06 1.25 -11.54
CA ALA A 78 5.14 0.23 -10.49
C ALA A 78 5.96 0.70 -9.28
N GLY A 79 7.13 1.33 -9.48
CA GLY A 79 7.93 1.85 -8.37
C GLY A 79 7.21 2.91 -7.51
N ALA A 80 6.39 3.77 -8.11
CA ALA A 80 5.61 4.75 -7.36
C ALA A 80 4.46 4.09 -6.57
N ALA A 81 3.83 3.06 -7.16
CA ALA A 81 2.82 2.27 -6.47
C ALA A 81 3.43 1.47 -5.30
N ALA A 82 4.60 0.84 -5.52
CA ALA A 82 5.34 0.09 -4.52
C ALA A 82 5.73 0.98 -3.34
N ARG A 83 6.24 2.19 -3.61
CA ARG A 83 6.53 3.18 -2.57
C ARG A 83 5.32 3.47 -1.69
N LEU A 84 4.16 3.75 -2.28
CA LEU A 84 2.93 4.02 -1.53
C LEU A 84 2.46 2.82 -0.71
N ALA A 85 2.58 1.61 -1.27
CA ALA A 85 2.26 0.37 -0.56
C ALA A 85 3.24 0.10 0.59
N PHE A 86 4.54 0.32 0.39
CA PHE A 86 5.57 0.18 1.42
C PHE A 86 5.37 1.18 2.55
N ASP A 87 5.01 2.44 2.25
CA ASP A 87 4.69 3.43 3.28
C ASP A 87 3.52 2.98 4.16
N HIS A 88 2.49 2.37 3.55
CA HIS A 88 1.37 1.81 4.30
C HIS A 88 1.78 0.58 5.14
N ILE A 89 2.52 -0.36 4.55
CA ILE A 89 3.04 -1.55 5.25
C ILE A 89 3.90 -1.14 6.46
N ALA A 90 4.78 -0.16 6.29
CA ALA A 90 5.62 0.36 7.36
C ALA A 90 4.79 0.96 8.50
N ARG A 91 3.75 1.74 8.19
CA ARG A 91 2.83 2.30 9.20
C ARG A 91 2.06 1.20 9.94
N MET A 92 1.55 0.21 9.21
CA MET A 92 0.87 -0.94 9.84
C MET A 92 1.75 -1.64 10.87
N HIS A 93 3.05 -1.78 10.59
CA HIS A 93 4.00 -2.33 11.55
C HIS A 93 4.24 -1.40 12.75
N LEU A 94 4.55 -0.13 12.49
CA LEU A 94 4.88 0.86 13.53
C LEU A 94 3.68 1.16 14.45
N ASP A 95 2.46 1.09 13.94
CA ASP A 95 1.22 1.26 14.71
C ASP A 95 0.82 -0.03 15.48
N GLY A 96 1.62 -1.09 15.39
CA GLY A 96 1.38 -2.36 16.08
C GLY A 96 0.24 -3.20 15.50
N LYS A 97 -0.25 -2.85 14.30
CA LYS A 97 -1.32 -3.55 13.59
C LYS A 97 -0.82 -4.77 12.81
N ALA A 98 0.49 -4.83 12.53
CA ALA A 98 1.14 -5.94 11.85
C ALA A 98 2.49 -6.32 12.48
N GLY A 99 2.76 -7.62 12.60
CA GLY A 99 4.05 -8.13 13.04
C GLY A 99 5.10 -8.14 11.93
N TRP A 100 6.38 -8.20 12.29
CA TRP A 100 7.50 -8.15 11.33
C TRP A 100 7.45 -9.25 10.25
N ARG A 101 6.93 -10.45 10.58
CA ARG A 101 6.74 -11.53 9.59
C ARG A 101 5.72 -11.17 8.51
N TRP A 102 4.65 -10.49 8.90
CA TRP A 102 3.64 -10.02 7.95
C TRP A 102 4.24 -8.99 6.99
N VAL A 103 5.11 -8.10 7.50
CA VAL A 103 5.83 -7.12 6.67
C VAL A 103 6.64 -7.83 5.59
N LEU A 104 7.45 -8.84 5.96
CA LEU A 104 8.23 -9.59 4.98
C LEU A 104 7.34 -10.25 3.93
N THR A 105 6.28 -10.95 4.35
CA THR A 105 5.33 -11.55 3.40
C THR A 105 4.70 -10.52 2.46
N ALA A 106 4.33 -9.34 2.96
CA ALA A 106 3.77 -8.28 2.13
C ALA A 106 4.79 -7.72 1.14
N VAL A 107 6.06 -7.53 1.56
CA VAL A 107 7.15 -7.10 0.66
C VAL A 107 7.41 -8.15 -0.41
N THR A 108 7.54 -9.44 -0.05
CA THR A 108 7.73 -10.53 -1.02
C THR A 108 6.59 -10.58 -2.03
N GLY A 109 5.33 -10.45 -1.58
CA GLY A 109 4.18 -10.44 -2.47
C GLY A 109 4.20 -9.31 -3.50
N VAL A 110 4.73 -8.13 -3.16
CA VAL A 110 4.93 -7.04 -4.13
C VAL A 110 5.93 -7.45 -5.21
N PHE A 111 7.06 -8.06 -4.84
CA PHE A 111 8.08 -8.50 -5.80
C PHE A 111 7.59 -9.63 -6.71
N GLU A 112 6.93 -10.64 -6.14
CA GLU A 112 6.42 -11.81 -6.87
C GLU A 112 5.40 -11.42 -7.94
N GLN A 113 4.55 -10.42 -7.67
CA GLN A 113 3.52 -9.97 -8.62
C GLN A 113 4.03 -8.99 -9.69
N ASN A 114 5.27 -8.50 -9.56
CA ASN A 114 5.80 -7.42 -10.40
C ASN A 114 7.16 -7.80 -11.01
N ASP A 115 7.33 -9.07 -11.38
CA ASP A 115 8.52 -9.60 -12.08
C ASP A 115 9.87 -9.24 -11.43
N TYR A 116 9.90 -9.07 -10.11
CA TYR A 116 11.10 -8.71 -9.35
C TYR A 116 11.77 -7.41 -9.82
N GLY A 117 10.96 -6.37 -10.08
CA GLY A 117 11.40 -5.02 -10.46
C GLY A 117 12.54 -4.51 -9.56
N ARG A 118 13.67 -4.14 -10.18
CA ARG A 118 14.87 -3.71 -9.45
C ARG A 118 14.67 -2.39 -8.70
N GLU A 119 13.81 -1.53 -9.23
CA GLU A 119 13.49 -0.22 -8.65
C GLU A 119 12.90 -0.33 -7.24
N PHE A 120 12.30 -1.47 -6.87
CA PHE A 120 11.74 -1.65 -5.53
C PHE A 120 12.84 -1.70 -4.46
N HIS A 121 14.06 -2.11 -4.81
CA HIS A 121 15.18 -2.15 -3.86
C HIS A 121 15.70 -0.77 -3.46
N ASP A 122 15.34 0.29 -4.20
CA ASP A 122 15.71 1.66 -3.84
C ASP A 122 14.97 2.14 -2.57
N ASP A 123 13.89 1.45 -2.20
CA ASP A 123 13.12 1.69 -0.98
C ASP A 123 13.67 0.93 0.25
N PRO A 124 13.70 1.56 1.44
CA PRO A 124 14.09 0.88 2.68
C PRO A 124 13.35 -0.44 2.94
N LEU A 125 12.05 -0.50 2.65
CA LEU A 125 11.27 -1.73 2.80
C LEU A 125 11.54 -2.75 1.70
N GLY A 126 11.72 -2.31 0.45
CA GLY A 126 12.05 -3.23 -0.63
C GLY A 126 13.45 -3.83 -0.52
N ALA A 127 14.37 -3.19 0.21
CA ALA A 127 15.65 -3.77 0.59
C ALA A 127 15.53 -4.99 1.53
N LEU A 128 14.35 -5.24 2.12
CA LEU A 128 14.06 -6.43 2.92
C LEU A 128 13.68 -7.67 2.08
N TYR A 129 13.55 -7.53 0.77
CA TYR A 129 13.25 -8.67 -0.09
C TYR A 129 14.35 -9.74 0.01
N GLY A 130 13.93 -11.00 0.20
CA GLY A 130 14.83 -12.15 0.41
C GLY A 130 15.06 -12.49 1.88
N LEU A 131 14.66 -11.63 2.83
CA LEU A 131 14.74 -11.98 4.26
C LEU A 131 13.76 -13.10 4.62
N GLU A 132 12.67 -13.26 3.88
CA GLU A 132 11.75 -14.37 4.10
C GLU A 132 12.41 -15.73 3.88
N ASP A 133 13.36 -15.83 2.95
CA ASP A 133 14.10 -17.08 2.66
C ASP A 133 15.09 -17.42 3.78
N GLU A 134 15.77 -16.41 4.35
CA GLU A 134 16.59 -16.58 5.58
C GLU A 134 15.73 -17.14 6.73
N VAL A 135 14.53 -16.58 6.92
CA VAL A 135 13.60 -17.02 7.98
C VAL A 135 13.09 -18.44 7.73
N ALA A 136 12.67 -18.75 6.50
CA ALA A 136 12.11 -20.06 6.14
C ALA A 136 13.18 -21.16 6.19
N GLY A 137 14.38 -20.87 5.70
CA GLY A 137 15.49 -21.81 5.69
C GLY A 137 16.25 -21.92 7.02
N GLY A 138 16.03 -20.98 7.95
CA GLY A 138 16.71 -20.96 9.24
C GLY A 138 18.23 -20.71 9.14
N TRP A 139 18.66 -20.00 8.09
CA TRP A 139 20.05 -19.62 7.84
C TRP A 139 20.20 -18.10 7.87
N GLY A 140 21.45 -17.62 7.88
CA GLY A 140 21.72 -16.18 7.92
C GLY A 140 21.51 -15.58 9.31
N ARG A 141 20.74 -14.49 9.39
CA ARG A 141 20.51 -13.75 10.63
C ARG A 141 19.61 -14.50 11.62
N ARG A 142 19.74 -14.16 12.90
CA ARG A 142 18.82 -14.62 13.94
C ARG A 142 17.49 -13.87 13.81
N LEU A 143 16.39 -14.51 14.22
CA LEU A 143 15.05 -13.92 14.17
C LEU A 143 14.95 -12.55 14.86
N ALA A 144 15.62 -12.38 16.00
CA ALA A 144 15.65 -11.10 16.71
C ALA A 144 16.40 -10.00 15.94
N GLU A 145 17.41 -10.35 15.14
CA GLU A 145 18.13 -9.40 14.29
C GLU A 145 17.28 -8.99 13.08
N ILE A 146 16.54 -9.95 12.50
CA ILE A 146 15.59 -9.68 11.42
C ILE A 146 14.45 -8.78 11.89
N GLU A 147 13.90 -9.03 13.09
CA GLU A 147 12.86 -8.19 13.67
C GLU A 147 13.31 -6.74 13.85
N VAL A 148 14.54 -6.52 14.34
CA VAL A 148 15.13 -5.18 14.45
C VAL A 148 15.33 -4.55 13.08
N GLU A 149 15.87 -5.28 12.09
CA GLU A 149 16.07 -4.75 10.74
C GLU A 149 14.75 -4.35 10.07
N VAL A 150 13.70 -5.15 10.23
CA VAL A 150 12.35 -4.83 9.73
C VAL A 150 11.83 -3.55 10.38
N HIS A 151 11.97 -3.42 11.70
CA HIS A 151 11.55 -2.22 12.42
C HIS A 151 12.29 -0.97 11.94
N ASP A 152 13.62 -1.03 11.86
CA ASP A 152 14.46 0.07 11.40
C ASP A 152 14.15 0.47 9.95
N ALA A 153 13.90 -0.51 9.07
CA ALA A 153 13.49 -0.25 7.70
C ALA A 153 12.12 0.45 7.63
N CYS A 154 11.15 0.06 8.47
CA CYS A 154 9.86 0.74 8.56
C CYS A 154 10.01 2.21 9.00
N GLU A 155 10.86 2.48 10.01
CA GLU A 155 11.14 3.86 10.43
C GLU A 155 11.78 4.69 9.33
N ARG A 156 12.74 4.12 8.59
CA ARG A 156 13.41 4.78 7.46
C ARG A 156 12.41 5.09 6.34
N GLN A 157 11.55 4.14 5.99
CA GLN A 157 10.54 4.26 4.95
C GLN A 157 9.63 5.48 5.22
N VAL A 158 8.97 5.52 6.39
CA VAL A 158 8.05 6.61 6.75
C VAL A 158 8.76 7.97 6.85
N ARG A 159 10.05 7.97 7.20
CA ARG A 159 10.86 9.20 7.28
C ARG A 159 11.16 9.79 5.91
N LEU A 160 11.47 8.97 4.91
CA LEU A 160 11.71 9.44 3.54
C LEU A 160 10.47 10.14 2.97
N THR A 161 9.28 9.55 3.16
CA THR A 161 8.00 10.15 2.74
C THR A 161 7.79 11.54 3.34
N LYS A 162 8.09 11.71 4.64
CA LYS A 162 7.94 13.00 5.33
C LYS A 162 8.91 14.05 4.78
N SER A 163 10.14 13.65 4.43
CA SER A 163 11.14 14.55 3.84
C SER A 163 10.71 15.06 2.47
N GLU A 164 10.22 14.17 1.60
CA GLU A 164 9.78 14.52 0.24
C GLU A 164 8.61 15.49 0.25
N VAL A 165 7.64 15.30 1.15
CA VAL A 165 6.51 16.24 1.33
C VAL A 165 7.00 17.61 1.79
N PHE A 166 7.97 17.66 2.71
CA PHE A 166 8.54 18.91 3.19
C PHE A 166 9.29 19.67 2.08
N ASP A 167 10.06 18.96 1.25
CA ASP A 167 10.82 19.56 0.15
C ASP A 167 9.92 20.14 -0.95
N LEU A 168 8.76 19.50 -1.22
CA LEU A 168 7.74 20.05 -2.12
C LEU A 168 7.18 21.38 -1.62
N TRP A 169 6.87 21.48 -0.32
CA TRP A 169 6.36 22.72 0.28
C TRP A 169 7.43 23.82 0.36
N ALA A 170 8.68 23.45 0.62
CA ALA A 170 9.81 24.39 0.62
C ALA A 170 10.15 24.93 -0.78
N THR A 171 9.74 24.23 -1.84
CA THR A 171 9.92 24.64 -3.23
C THR A 171 8.78 25.56 -3.70
N ASP A 172 7.55 25.32 -3.24
CA ASP A 172 6.39 26.14 -3.60
C ASP A 172 6.42 27.53 -2.93
N LEU A 173 6.95 27.61 -1.71
CA LEU A 173 7.21 28.88 -1.00
C LEU A 173 8.33 29.75 -1.63
N ARG A 174 9.01 29.28 -2.69
CA ARG A 174 10.05 30.03 -3.41
C ARG A 174 9.61 30.55 -4.78
N ARG A 175 8.33 30.41 -5.15
CA ARG A 175 7.81 31.08 -6.36
C ARG A 175 7.33 32.50 -6.00
N PRO A 176 7.88 33.56 -6.63
CA PRO A 176 7.46 34.95 -6.40
C PRO A 176 6.09 35.27 -6.99
#